data_AF-A0A3B0QV45-F1
#
_entry.id   AF-A0A3B0QV45-F1
#
_cell.length_a   1.000
_cell.length_b   1.000
_cell.length_c   1.000
_cell.angle_alpha   90.00
_cell.angle_beta   90.00
_cell.angle_gamma   90.00
#
_symmetry.space_group_name_H-M   'P 1'
#
loop_
_entity.id
_entity.type
_entity.pdbx_description
1 polymer ?
#
loop_
_entity_poly.entity_id
_entity_poly.type
_entity_poly.pdbx_seq_one_letter_code
_entity_poly.pdbx_strand_id
1 'polypeptide(L)'
;MIVVITDAPLSSRNLERLAKRAIMGLAKTGGIASNGSGDYVIAISTAKESRILNTSKSMFNETKELRNEEISPLFLATIEATEEAILNSLFAAQTMAGRDNHIIESLPIDKVIAIMKKYNKIKN
;
A
#
# COMPACT_ATOMS: atom_id res chain seq x y z
N MET A 1 -0.69 -8.59 4.05
CA MET A 1 0.61 -8.25 3.44
C MET A 1 0.42 -7.11 2.46
N ILE A 2 1.22 -6.05 2.56
CA ILE A 2 1.19 -4.88 1.67
C ILE A 2 2.59 -4.68 1.08
N VAL A 3 2.67 -4.42 -0.22
CA VAL A 3 3.94 -4.15 -0.90
C VAL A 3 3.88 -2.76 -1.52
N VAL A 4 4.79 -1.87 -1.10
CA VAL A 4 4.91 -0.50 -1.59
C VAL A 4 6.13 -0.42 -2.50
N ILE A 5 5.93 0.04 -3.73
CA ILE A 5 7.00 0.20 -4.71
C ILE A 5 7.03 1.65 -5.16
N THR A 6 8.20 2.28 -5.13
CA THR A 6 8.40 3.65 -5.62
C THR A 6 9.64 3.71 -6.51
N ASP A 7 9.69 4.67 -7.41
CA ASP A 7 10.88 5.05 -8.19
C ASP A 7 11.63 6.22 -7.55
N ALA A 8 11.15 6.75 -6.42
CA ALA A 8 11.86 7.79 -5.67
C ALA A 8 13.15 7.23 -5.06
N PRO A 9 14.27 7.97 -5.13
CA PRO A 9 15.54 7.53 -4.56
C PRO A 9 15.52 7.68 -3.04
N LEU A 10 15.29 6.59 -2.30
CA LEU A 10 15.13 6.59 -0.85
C LEU A 10 16.15 5.67 -0.19
N SER A 11 16.70 6.08 0.96
CA SER A 11 17.46 5.18 1.84
C SER A 11 16.56 4.14 2.49
N SER A 12 17.18 3.08 3.05
CA SER A 12 16.50 2.07 3.86
C SER A 12 15.67 2.69 4.99
N ARG A 13 16.20 3.70 5.68
CA ARG A 13 15.48 4.45 6.73
C ARG A 13 14.19 5.07 6.21
N ASN A 14 14.24 5.71 5.04
CA ASN A 14 13.09 6.37 4.46
C ASN A 14 12.08 5.37 3.86
N LEU A 15 12.55 4.23 3.34
CA LEU A 15 11.68 3.12 2.95
C LEU A 15 10.95 2.51 4.15
N GLU A 16 11.59 2.36 5.31
CA GLU A 16 10.92 1.90 6.53
C GLU A 16 9.84 2.90 6.98
N ARG A 17 10.13 4.22 6.91
CA ARG A 17 9.13 5.25 7.20
C ARG A 17 7.95 5.18 6.24
N LEU A 18 8.21 4.94 4.96
CA LEU A 18 7.20 4.77 3.92
C LEU A 18 6.34 3.53 4.20
N ALA A 19 6.95 2.38 4.52
CA ALA A 19 6.24 1.15 4.87
C ALA A 19 5.25 1.36 6.03
N LYS A 20 5.64 2.12 7.07
CA LYS A 20 4.74 2.45 8.20
C LYS A 20 3.50 3.25 7.76
N ARG A 21 3.55 3.98 6.64
CA ARG A 21 2.40 4.75 6.13
C ARG A 21 1.35 3.88 5.46
N ALA A 22 1.73 2.72 4.94
CA ALA A 22 0.75 1.78 4.39
C ALA A 22 -0.26 1.32 5.46
N ILE A 23 0.19 1.15 6.72
CA ILE A 23 -0.70 0.80 7.84
C ILE A 23 -1.76 1.89 8.10
N MET A 24 -1.45 3.16 7.84
CA MET A 24 -2.45 4.22 7.95
C MET A 24 -3.51 4.11 6.83
N GLY A 25 -3.14 3.69 5.63
CA GLY A 25 -4.09 3.37 4.56
C GLY A 25 -5.00 2.19 4.92
N LEU A 26 -4.42 1.12 5.51
CA LEU A 26 -5.18 0.00 6.08
C LEU A 26 -6.18 0.47 7.16
N ALA A 27 -5.75 1.38 8.04
CA ALA A 27 -6.62 1.91 9.08
C ALA A 27 -7.80 2.71 8.50
N LYS A 28 -7.61 3.44 7.39
CA LYS A 28 -8.70 4.17 6.70
C LYS A 28 -9.78 3.24 6.15
N THR A 29 -9.45 2.00 5.82
CA THR A 29 -10.43 0.99 5.41
C THR A 29 -11.04 0.21 6.59
N GLY A 30 -10.73 0.59 7.83
CA GLY A 30 -11.25 -0.04 9.05
C GLY A 30 -10.41 -1.21 9.59
N GLY A 31 -9.21 -1.46 9.04
CA GLY A 31 -8.31 -2.48 9.55
C GLY A 31 -7.68 -2.07 10.90
N ILE A 32 -7.84 -2.91 11.93
CA ILE A 32 -7.37 -2.62 13.30
C ILE A 32 -6.13 -3.42 13.72
N ALA A 33 -5.53 -4.20 12.81
CA ALA A 33 -4.45 -5.14 13.14
C ALA A 33 -4.80 -6.04 14.33
N SER A 34 -5.89 -6.80 14.20
CA SER A 34 -6.38 -7.69 15.27
C SER A 34 -5.34 -8.77 15.60
N ASN A 35 -5.46 -9.41 16.77
CA ASN A 35 -4.46 -10.37 17.27
C ASN A 35 -4.12 -11.52 16.28
N GLY A 36 -5.09 -11.95 15.46
CA GLY A 36 -4.87 -12.99 14.44
C GLY A 36 -4.43 -12.46 13.07
N SER A 37 -4.30 -11.14 12.91
CA SER A 37 -4.01 -10.49 11.63
C SER A 37 -2.50 -10.40 11.37
N GLY A 38 -2.05 -11.00 10.27
CA GLY A 38 -0.65 -10.94 9.81
C GLY A 38 -0.36 -9.71 8.95
N ASP A 39 -0.34 -8.53 9.56
CA ASP A 39 -0.18 -7.25 8.85
C ASP A 39 1.30 -6.83 8.71
N TYR A 40 1.90 -7.25 7.60
CA TYR A 40 3.28 -6.90 7.22
C TYR A 40 3.32 -5.97 6.01
N VAL A 41 4.32 -5.09 5.98
CA VAL A 41 4.58 -4.17 4.86
C VAL A 41 6.02 -4.31 4.40
N ILE A 42 6.22 -4.40 3.10
CA ILE A 42 7.54 -4.32 2.45
C ILE A 42 7.54 -3.09 1.54
N ALA A 43 8.51 -2.19 1.71
CA ALA A 43 8.69 -1.03 0.84
C ALA A 43 10.02 -1.12 0.07
N ILE A 44 9.98 -0.88 -1.24
CA ILE A 44 11.14 -1.00 -2.13
C ILE A 44 11.22 0.24 -3.03
N SER A 45 12.44 0.74 -3.23
CA SER A 45 12.74 1.71 -4.28
C SER A 45 13.35 1.02 -5.50
N THR A 46 12.88 1.40 -6.69
CA THR A 46 13.43 0.96 -7.98
C THR A 46 14.43 1.96 -8.58
N ALA A 47 14.65 3.09 -7.89
CA ALA A 47 15.57 4.15 -8.31
C ALA A 47 16.97 3.60 -8.61
N LYS A 48 17.56 4.00 -9.74
CA LYS A 48 18.89 3.53 -10.13
C LYS A 48 19.95 4.05 -9.17
N GLU A 49 19.74 5.25 -8.65
CA GLU A 49 20.59 5.96 -7.69
C GLU A 49 20.63 5.32 -6.30
N SER A 50 19.67 4.45 -5.99
CA SER A 50 19.61 3.70 -4.73
C SER A 50 20.15 2.27 -4.87
N ARG A 51 20.63 1.86 -6.06
CA ARG A 51 21.15 0.51 -6.28
C ARG A 51 22.55 0.38 -5.68
N ILE A 52 22.76 -0.70 -4.93
CA ILE A 52 24.08 -1.09 -4.44
C ILE A 52 24.71 -2.01 -5.48
N LEU A 53 25.77 -1.56 -6.13
CA LEU A 53 26.51 -2.37 -7.10
C LEU A 53 27.31 -3.45 -6.35
N ASN A 54 27.24 -4.69 -6.83
CA ASN A 54 28.03 -5.80 -6.28
C ASN A 54 29.54 -5.55 -6.48
N THR A 55 29.91 -4.98 -7.62
CA THR A 55 31.29 -4.65 -7.95
C THR A 55 31.43 -3.14 -8.18
N SER A 56 32.40 -2.54 -7.49
CA SER A 56 32.79 -1.14 -7.66
C SER A 56 34.30 -1.03 -7.53
N LYS A 57 34.91 -0.13 -8.31
CA LYS A 57 36.32 0.25 -8.14
C LYS A 57 36.51 1.31 -7.05
N SER A 58 35.42 1.93 -6.60
CA SER A 58 35.43 2.93 -5.53
C SER A 58 35.32 2.25 -4.17
N MET A 59 36.03 2.78 -3.18
CA MET A 59 35.85 2.42 -1.77
C MET A 59 34.55 3.00 -1.16
N PHE A 60 33.86 3.86 -1.91
CA PHE A 60 32.65 4.57 -1.47
C PHE A 60 31.43 4.18 -2.31
N ASN A 61 30.26 4.18 -1.67
CA ASN A 61 28.97 4.14 -2.35
C ASN A 61 28.45 5.57 -2.51
N GLU A 62 28.34 6.04 -3.75
CA GLU A 62 27.73 7.33 -4.07
C GLU A 62 26.25 7.11 -4.37
N THR A 63 25.39 7.60 -3.48
CA THR A 63 23.94 7.52 -3.67
C THR A 63 23.35 8.93 -3.71
N LYS A 64 22.36 9.12 -4.56
CA LYS A 64 21.48 10.29 -4.52
C LYS A 64 20.24 9.88 -3.75
N GLU A 65 19.83 10.68 -2.78
CA GLU A 65 18.62 10.43 -1.99
C GLU A 65 17.73 11.67 -1.99
N LEU A 66 16.41 11.46 -1.99
CA LEU A 66 15.43 12.50 -1.72
C LEU A 66 15.66 13.06 -0.31
N ARG A 67 15.69 14.39 -0.20
CA ARG A 67 15.80 15.07 1.08
C ARG A 67 14.62 14.74 1.99
N ASN A 68 14.88 14.61 3.27
CA ASN A 68 13.85 14.25 4.26
C ASN A 68 12.72 15.28 4.32
N GLU A 69 12.98 16.55 4.04
CA GLU A 69 11.97 17.62 4.04
C GLU A 69 10.92 17.42 2.95
N GLU A 70 11.27 16.73 1.87
CA GLU A 70 10.46 16.55 0.66
C GLU A 70 9.69 15.20 0.65
N ILE A 71 9.74 14.41 1.72
CA ILE A 71 9.18 13.05 1.71
C ILE A 71 7.67 12.97 1.97
N SER A 72 7.08 14.02 2.55
CA SER A 72 5.67 14.02 2.96
C SER A 72 4.69 13.69 1.82
N PRO A 73 4.88 14.16 0.57
CA PRO A 73 4.05 13.73 -0.55
C PRO A 73 4.07 12.21 -0.80
N LEU A 74 5.23 11.55 -0.64
CA LEU A 74 5.31 10.09 -0.77
C LEU A 74 4.58 9.36 0.36
N PHE A 75 4.57 9.94 1.56
CA PHE A 75 3.78 9.40 2.67
C PHE A 75 2.28 9.45 2.36
N LEU A 76 1.78 10.59 1.90
CA LEU A 76 0.37 10.72 1.51
C LEU A 76 0.03 9.76 0.36
N ALA A 77 0.85 9.73 -0.68
CA ALA A 77 0.66 8.82 -1.82
C ALA A 77 0.62 7.34 -1.38
N THR A 78 1.46 6.94 -0.42
CA THR A 78 1.45 5.57 0.11
C THR A 78 0.17 5.25 0.89
N ILE A 79 -0.36 6.22 1.65
CA ILE A 79 -1.63 6.07 2.39
C ILE A 79 -2.77 5.86 1.39
N GLU A 80 -2.89 6.77 0.42
CA GLU A 80 -3.96 6.76 -0.59
C GLU A 80 -3.88 5.49 -1.45
N ALA A 81 -2.70 5.14 -1.95
CA ALA A 81 -2.52 3.94 -2.75
C ALA A 81 -2.84 2.65 -1.98
N THR A 82 -2.53 2.60 -0.68
CA THR A 82 -2.85 1.41 0.14
C THR A 82 -4.35 1.31 0.40
N GLU A 83 -5.00 2.41 0.76
CA GLU A 83 -6.45 2.46 0.95
C GLU A 83 -7.18 2.03 -0.32
N GLU A 84 -6.82 2.61 -1.47
CA GLU A 84 -7.46 2.30 -2.74
C GLU A 84 -7.17 0.86 -3.21
N ALA A 85 -5.95 0.34 -3.00
CA ALA A 85 -5.62 -1.06 -3.35
C ALA A 85 -6.48 -2.06 -2.57
N ILE A 86 -6.72 -1.82 -1.27
CA ILE A 86 -7.60 -2.65 -0.45
C ILE A 86 -9.03 -2.60 -0.98
N LEU A 87 -9.57 -1.40 -1.25
CA LEU A 87 -10.90 -1.25 -1.83
C LEU A 87 -11.02 -1.96 -3.19
N ASN A 88 -10.04 -1.78 -4.08
CA ASN A 88 -10.00 -2.41 -5.39
C ASN A 88 -10.00 -3.93 -5.30
N SER A 89 -9.31 -4.51 -4.32
CA SER A 89 -9.33 -5.97 -4.10
C SER A 89 -10.74 -6.51 -3.80
N LEU A 90 -11.54 -5.77 -3.04
CA LEU A 90 -12.92 -6.14 -2.71
C LEU A 90 -13.85 -5.97 -3.91
N PHE A 91 -13.66 -4.91 -4.69
CA PHE A 91 -14.45 -4.64 -5.90
C PHE A 91 -14.13 -5.61 -7.04
N ALA A 92 -12.89 -6.09 -7.13
CA ALA A 92 -12.47 -7.06 -8.15
C ALA A 92 -12.74 -8.52 -7.76
N ALA A 93 -13.01 -8.80 -6.48
CA ALA A 93 -13.27 -10.15 -5.99
C ALA A 93 -14.55 -10.73 -6.60
N GLN A 94 -14.52 -12.04 -6.86
CA GLN A 94 -15.68 -12.83 -7.30
C GLN A 94 -16.09 -13.81 -6.21
N THR A 95 -17.39 -14.11 -6.11
CA THR A 95 -17.89 -15.16 -5.22
C THR A 95 -17.18 -16.47 -5.51
N MET A 96 -16.69 -17.14 -4.46
CA MET A 96 -15.97 -18.40 -4.60
C MET A 96 -16.43 -19.44 -3.58
N ALA A 97 -16.39 -20.71 -3.98
CA ALA A 97 -16.52 -21.84 -3.10
C ALA A 97 -15.13 -22.37 -2.72
N GLY A 98 -14.88 -22.51 -1.43
CA GLY A 98 -13.68 -23.07 -0.84
C GLY A 98 -13.88 -24.47 -0.30
N ARG A 99 -12.97 -24.87 0.60
CA ARG A 99 -13.00 -26.17 1.29
C ARG A 99 -14.30 -26.34 2.09
N ASP A 100 -14.76 -27.60 2.20
CA ASP A 100 -15.92 -27.99 3.01
C ASP A 100 -17.20 -27.20 2.65
N ASN A 101 -17.39 -26.89 1.36
CA ASN A 101 -18.49 -26.09 0.82
C ASN A 101 -18.62 -24.68 1.43
N HIS A 102 -17.53 -24.13 1.97
CA HIS A 102 -17.53 -22.76 2.48
C HIS A 102 -17.60 -21.77 1.31
N ILE A 103 -18.67 -20.99 1.22
CA ILE A 103 -18.85 -19.97 0.17
C ILE A 103 -18.53 -18.60 0.74
N ILE A 104 -17.65 -17.86 0.05
CA ILE A 104 -17.38 -16.45 0.32
C ILE A 104 -17.95 -15.64 -0.82
N GLU A 105 -18.91 -14.76 -0.51
CA GLU A 105 -19.54 -13.88 -1.49
C GLU A 105 -18.64 -12.68 -1.82
N SER A 106 -18.66 -12.26 -3.08
CA SER A 106 -18.08 -10.97 -3.48
C SER A 106 -18.82 -9.80 -2.84
N LEU A 107 -18.16 -8.64 -2.78
CA LEU A 107 -18.79 -7.41 -2.33
C LEU A 107 -20.03 -7.09 -3.20
N PRO A 108 -21.22 -6.85 -2.62
CA PRO A 108 -22.42 -6.53 -3.38
C PRO A 108 -22.36 -5.08 -3.90
N ILE A 109 -21.74 -4.89 -5.06
CA ILE A 109 -21.41 -3.56 -5.63
C ILE A 109 -22.63 -2.64 -5.70
N ASP A 110 -23.78 -3.13 -6.18
CA ASP A 110 -25.00 -2.30 -6.29
C ASP A 110 -25.45 -1.71 -4.94
N LYS A 111 -25.33 -2.50 -3.86
CA LYS A 111 -25.66 -2.05 -2.50
C LYS A 111 -24.66 -0.99 -2.04
N VAL A 112 -23.37 -1.18 -2.34
CA VAL A 112 -22.33 -0.20 -2.01
C VAL A 112 -22.59 1.12 -2.72
N ILE A 113 -22.90 1.10 -4.02
CA ILE A 113 -23.22 2.30 -4.81
C ILE A 113 -24.45 3.02 -4.23
N ALA A 114 -25.51 2.28 -3.87
CA ALA A 114 -26.69 2.87 -3.23
C ALA A 114 -26.35 3.54 -1.89
N ILE A 115 -25.50 2.91 -1.07
CA ILE A 115 -25.02 3.48 0.20
C ILE A 115 -24.20 4.75 -0.08
N MET A 116 -23.28 4.72 -1.04
CA MET A 116 -22.44 5.88 -1.36
C MET A 116 -23.26 7.07 -1.86
N LYS A 117 -24.32 6.83 -2.65
CA LYS A 117 -25.29 7.87 -3.04
C LYS A 117 -26.05 8.42 -1.83
N LYS A 118 -26.55 7.55 -0.95
CA LYS A 118 -27.27 7.95 0.29
C LYS A 118 -26.44 8.90 1.17
N TYR A 119 -25.12 8.72 1.22
CA TYR A 119 -24.20 9.56 2.00
C TYR A 119 -23.55 10.70 1.17
N ASN A 120 -24.06 10.99 -0.04
CA ASN A 120 -23.57 12.05 -0.92
C ASN A 120 -22.06 11.94 -1.25
N LYS A 121 -21.53 10.72 -1.32
CA LYS A 121 -20.12 10.48 -1.65
C LYS A 121 -19.85 10.38 -3.15
N ILE A 122 -20.88 10.04 -3.93
CA ILE A 122 -20.84 10.01 -5.39
C ILE A 122 -22.09 10.70 -5.95
N LYS A 123 -21.97 11.30 -7.13
CA LYS A 123 -23.10 11.95 -7.82
C LYS A 123 -24.15 10.92 -8.25
N ASN A 124 -25.40 11.39 -8.35
CA ASN A 124 -26.52 10.56 -8.79
C ASN A 124 -26.42 10.17 -10.26
#